data_AF-A0A8J8KFU5-F1
#
_entry.id   AF-A0A8J8KFU5-F1
#
_cell.length_a   1.000
_cell.length_b   1.000
_cell.length_c   1.000
_cell.angle_alpha   90.00
_cell.angle_beta   90.00
_cell.angle_gamma   90.00
#
_symmetry.space_group_name_H-M   'P 1'
#
loop_
_entity.id
_entity.type
_entity.pdbx_description
1 polymer ?
#
loop_
_entity_poly.entity_id
_entity_poly.type
_entity_poly.pdbx_seq_one_letter_code
_entity_poly.pdbx_strand_id
1 'polypeptide(L)' 'MDETTVQLLCPECAKDWQISPGELPAAADMFHCPGCHASRRMSEFTRTDRDLQTLKQLG' A
#
# COMPACT_ATOMS: atom_id res chain seq x y z
N MET A 1 14.61 17.09 -3.25
CA MET A 1 13.18 16.85 -3.02
C MET A 1 13.05 15.35 -2.87
N ASP A 2 12.88 14.86 -1.66
CA ASP A 2 12.80 13.43 -1.37
C ASP A 2 11.44 12.92 -1.85
N GLU A 3 11.44 12.17 -2.94
CA GLU A 3 10.28 11.46 -3.43
C GLU A 3 9.96 10.36 -2.41
N THR A 4 9.15 10.69 -1.40
CA THR A 4 8.64 9.67 -0.48
C THR A 4 7.86 8.68 -1.32
N THR A 5 8.40 7.48 -1.49
CA THR A 5 7.73 6.37 -2.17
C THR A 5 7.47 5.30 -1.13
N VAL A 6 6.26 4.73 -1.16
CA VAL A 6 5.89 3.62 -0.31
C VAL A 6 6.24 2.32 -0.99
N GLN A 7 6.71 1.34 -0.21
CA GLN A 7 6.88 -0.04 -0.68
C GLN A 7 5.67 -0.85 -0.25
N LEU A 8 4.87 -1.27 -1.23
CA LEU A 8 3.76 -2.17 -1.02
C LEU A 8 4.23 -3.59 -1.29
N LEU A 9 3.77 -4.52 -0.45
CA LEU A 9 3.95 -5.95 -0.68
C LEU A 9 2.60 -6.63 -0.60
N CYS A 10 2.24 -7.37 -1.64
CA CYS A 10 1.09 -8.25 -1.55
C CYS A 10 1.38 -9.45 -0.63
N PRO A 11 0.61 -9.69 0.45
CA PRO A 11 0.80 -10.84 1.31
C PRO A 11 0.42 -12.17 0.65
N GLU A 12 -0.42 -12.15 -0.38
CA GLU A 12 -0.88 -13.36 -1.10
C GLU A 12 0.19 -13.89 -2.08
N CYS A 13 0.77 -13.01 -2.89
CA CYS A 13 1.75 -13.40 -3.92
C CYS A 13 3.18 -12.96 -3.63
N ALA A 14 3.42 -12.34 -2.47
CA ALA A 14 4.70 -11.78 -2.03
C ALA A 14 5.33 -10.79 -3.03
N LYS A 15 4.53 -10.20 -3.93
CA LYS A 15 4.99 -9.25 -4.93
C LYS A 15 5.20 -7.88 -4.29
N ASP A 16 6.37 -7.30 -4.48
CA ASP A 16 6.70 -5.93 -4.08
C ASP A 16 6.55 -4.94 -5.24
N TRP A 17 6.18 -3.71 -4.93
CA TRP A 17 6.26 -2.57 -5.84
C TRP A 17 6.33 -1.25 -5.06
N GLN A 18 6.78 -0.20 -5.75
CA GLN A 18 6.88 1.15 -5.20
C GLN A 18 5.84 2.06 -5.84
N ILE A 19 5.17 2.86 -5.03
CA ILE A 19 4.18 3.86 -5.49
C ILE A 19 4.27 5.13 -4.64
N SER A 20 3.86 6.25 -5.19
CA SER A 20 3.81 7.52 -4.47
C SER A 20 2.64 7.55 -3.46
N PRO A 21 2.84 8.04 -2.23
CA PRO A 21 1.79 8.12 -1.21
C PRO A 21 0.63 9.04 -1.61
N GLY A 22 0.86 10.01 -2.50
CA GLY A 22 -0.19 10.86 -3.06
C GLY A 22 -1.11 10.15 -4.07
N GLU A 23 -0.71 8.98 -4.57
CA GLU A 23 -1.52 8.16 -5.48
C GLU A 23 -2.16 6.95 -4.78
N LEU A 24 -1.91 6.79 -3.47
CA LEU A 24 -2.53 5.73 -2.69
C LEU A 24 -3.97 6.11 -2.33
N PRO A 25 -4.95 5.23 -2.59
CA PRO A 25 -6.24 5.31 -1.95
C PRO A 25 -6.12 5.08 -0.43
N ALA A 26 -7.14 5.47 0.31
CA ALA A 26 -7.10 5.37 1.77
C ALA A 26 -6.90 3.92 2.22
N ALA A 27 -6.31 3.72 3.40
CA ALA A 27 -6.02 2.37 3.91
C ALA A 27 -7.29 1.47 4.03
N ALA A 28 -8.46 2.09 4.18
CA ALA A 28 -9.75 1.42 4.25
C ALA A 28 -10.34 1.05 2.88
N ASP A 29 -9.84 1.62 1.79
CA ASP A 29 -10.31 1.34 0.44
C ASP A 29 -9.90 -0.06 -0.03
N MET A 30 -10.77 -0.65 -0.84
CA MET A 30 -10.50 -1.91 -1.51
C MET A 30 -9.51 -1.69 -2.66
N PHE A 31 -8.35 -2.30 -2.53
CA PHE A 31 -7.33 -2.35 -3.55
C PHE A 31 -7.24 -3.74 -4.16
N HIS A 32 -7.18 -3.76 -5.49
CA HIS A 32 -6.96 -4.97 -6.24
C HIS A 32 -5.48 -5.13 -6.54
N CYS A 33 -4.92 -6.28 -6.15
CA CYS A 33 -3.56 -6.59 -6.54
C CYS A 33 -3.49 -6.89 -8.05
N PRO A 34 -2.64 -6.21 -8.82
CA PRO A 34 -2.46 -6.52 -10.24
C PRO A 34 -1.69 -7.84 -10.48
N GLY A 35 -1.09 -8.43 -9.45
CA GLY A 35 -0.35 -9.70 -9.55
C GLY A 35 -1.23 -10.95 -9.40
N CYS A 36 -2.09 -10.98 -8.37
CA CYS A 36 -2.93 -12.13 -8.05
C CYS A 36 -4.44 -11.86 -8.23
N HIS A 37 -4.83 -10.64 -8.60
CA HIS A 37 -6.23 -10.20 -8.68
C HIS A 37 -7.00 -10.33 -7.36
N ALA A 38 -6.32 -10.43 -6.21
CA ALA A 38 -6.97 -10.42 -4.91
C ALA A 38 -7.55 -9.03 -4.59
N SER A 39 -8.81 -9.00 -4.15
CA SER A 39 -9.50 -7.80 -3.67
C SER A 39 -9.36 -7.72 -2.15
N ARG A 40 -8.53 -6.82 -1.63
CA ARG A 40 -8.31 -6.64 -0.19
C ARG A 40 -8.17 -5.16 0.15
N ARG A 41 -8.15 -4.82 1.45
CA ARG A 41 -7.94 -3.42 1.86
C ARG A 41 -6.50 -3.02 1.57
N MET A 42 -6.27 -1.77 1.19
CA MET A 42 -4.92 -1.17 1.08
C MET A 42 -4.05 -1.49 2.30
N SER A 43 -4.64 -1.44 3.51
CA SER A 43 -3.99 -1.79 4.78
C SER A 43 -3.32 -3.18 4.80
N GLU A 44 -3.81 -4.14 4.01
CA GLU A 44 -3.26 -5.50 3.97
C GLU A 44 -2.00 -5.57 3.09
N PHE A 45 -1.82 -4.61 2.18
CA PHE A 45 -0.65 -4.52 1.29
C PHE A 45 0.51 -3.72 1.91
N THR A 46 0.24 -3.02 3.01
CA THR A 46 1.23 -2.18 3.69
C THR A 46 2.00 -3.04 4.68
N ARG A 47 3.13 -3.61 4.22
CA ARG A 47 3.93 -4.61 4.95
C ARG A 47 4.56 -4.08 6.25
N THR A 48 4.58 -2.76 6.45
CA THR A 48 5.37 -2.15 7.52
C THR A 48 4.50 -1.22 8.35
N ASP A 49 4.56 -1.38 9.67
CA ASP A 49 3.93 -0.49 10.66
C ASP A 49 4.20 1.00 10.35
N ARG A 50 5.38 1.30 9.81
CA ARG A 50 5.77 2.64 9.34
C ARG A 50 4.90 3.20 8.22
N ASP A 51 4.48 2.34 7.28
CA ASP A 51 3.61 2.71 6.16
C ASP A 51 2.17 2.92 6.64
N LEU A 52 1.72 2.05 7.55
CA LEU A 52 0.44 2.18 8.24
C LEU A 52 0.39 3.47 9.09
N GLN A 53 1.52 3.87 9.68
CA GLN A 53 1.66 5.13 10.39
C GLN A 53 1.62 6.33 9.43
N THR A 54 2.31 6.27 8.29
CA THR A 54 2.24 7.31 7.25
C THR A 54 0.83 7.46 6.68
N LEU A 55 0.14 6.37 6.37
CA LEU A 55 -1.24 6.39 5.89
C LEU A 55 -2.23 6.92 6.93
N LYS A 56 -2.05 6.60 8.22
CA LYS A 56 -2.85 7.20 9.31
C LYS A 56 -2.62 8.69 9.47
N GLN A 57 -1.45 9.21 9.11
CA GLN A 57 -1.16 10.65 9.18
C GLN A 57 -1.67 11.43 7.96
N LEU A 58 -1.95 10.74 6.84
CA LEU A 58 -2.46 11.33 5.61
C LEU A 58 -4.01 11.32 5.52
N GLY A 59 -4.69 10.59 6.40
CA GLY A 59 -6.15 10.46 6.47
C GLY A 59 -6.83 11.39 7.47
#